data_AF-G4ZFK5-F1
#
_entry.id   AF-G4ZFK5-F1
#
_cell.length_a   1.000
_cell.length_b   1.000
_cell.length_c   1.000
_cell.angle_alpha   90.00
_cell.angle_beta   90.00
_cell.angle_gamma   90.00
#
_symmetry.space_group_name_H-M   'P 1'
#
loop_
_entity.id
_entity.type
_entity.pdbx_description
1 polymer ?
#
loop_
_entity_poly.entity_id
_entity_poly.type
_entity_poly.pdbx_seq_one_letter_code
_entity_poly.pdbx_strand_id
1 'polypeptide(L)'
;MLDIVEDRLPFGAEQWSNVAALYDAQLPSGWPERDGESLKRKFLGLKNKRKPTGDPDCPPDVKRVKQVFCMIEARCAVTTLHDNDSDEAEPDEE
;
A
#
# COMPACT_ATOMS: atom_id res chain seq x y z
N MET A 1 -6.22 -10.62 4.54
CA MET A 1 -6.16 -9.51 3.55
C MET A 1 -4.96 -8.63 3.83
N LEU A 2 -4.86 -8.04 5.04
CA LEU A 2 -3.69 -7.23 5.40
C LEU A 2 -2.38 -8.01 5.29
N ASP A 3 -2.39 -9.30 5.63
CA ASP A 3 -1.22 -10.17 5.53
C ASP A 3 -0.72 -10.30 4.08
N ILE A 4 -1.64 -10.50 3.13
CA ILE A 4 -1.30 -10.60 1.69
C ILE A 4 -0.77 -9.27 1.15
N VAL A 5 -1.34 -8.14 1.61
CA VAL A 5 -0.89 -6.80 1.21
C VAL A 5 0.49 -6.49 1.79
N GLU A 6 0.75 -6.91 3.03
CA GLU A 6 2.05 -6.78 3.70
C GLU A 6 3.13 -7.62 2.98
N ASP A 7 2.81 -8.85 2.57
CA ASP A 7 3.74 -9.72 1.86
C ASP A 7 4.04 -9.23 0.43
N ARG A 8 3.03 -8.70 -0.28
CA ARG A 8 3.17 -8.32 -1.70
C ARG A 8 3.55 -6.86 -1.92
N LEU A 9 3.28 -5.99 -0.94
CA LEU A 9 3.46 -4.54 -1.00
C LEU A 9 2.99 -3.94 -2.36
N PRO A 10 1.69 -4.02 -2.68
CA PRO A 10 1.17 -3.64 -3.99
C PRO A 10 1.17 -2.12 -4.19
N PHE A 11 1.68 -1.65 -5.34
CA PHE A 11 1.70 -0.24 -5.71
C PHE A 11 0.71 0.11 -6.85
N GLY A 12 0.72 -0.68 -7.92
CA GLY A 12 -0.09 -0.47 -9.13
C GLY A 12 -1.26 -1.44 -9.28
N ALA A 13 -2.11 -1.19 -10.29
CA ALA A 13 -3.33 -1.94 -10.52
C ALA A 13 -3.09 -3.44 -10.70
N GLU A 14 -2.04 -3.83 -11.44
CA GLU A 14 -1.65 -5.22 -11.63
C GLU A 14 -1.32 -5.91 -10.30
N GLN A 15 -0.52 -5.28 -9.44
CA GLN A 15 -0.18 -5.86 -8.14
C GLN A 15 -1.40 -6.00 -7.24
N TRP A 16 -2.36 -5.07 -7.33
CA TRP A 16 -3.64 -5.18 -6.63
C TRP A 16 -4.51 -6.33 -7.18
N SER A 17 -4.50 -6.58 -8.49
CA SER A 17 -5.15 -7.76 -9.09
C SER A 17 -4.51 -9.08 -8.62
N ASN A 18 -3.19 -9.12 -8.48
CA ASN A 18 -2.49 -10.29 -7.93
C ASN A 18 -2.83 -10.52 -6.46
N VAL A 19 -2.96 -9.45 -5.67
CA VAL A 19 -3.44 -9.55 -4.27
C VAL A 19 -4.87 -10.07 -4.21
N ALA A 20 -5.75 -9.64 -5.13
CA ALA A 20 -7.10 -10.16 -5.25
C ALA A 20 -7.12 -11.66 -5.56
N ALA A 21 -6.37 -12.11 -6.56
CA ALA A 21 -6.29 -13.53 -6.90
C ALA A 21 -5.82 -14.39 -5.72
N LEU A 22 -4.80 -13.94 -4.97
CA LEU A 22 -4.34 -14.63 -3.77
C LEU A 22 -5.36 -14.61 -2.63
N TYR A 23 -6.08 -13.51 -2.49
CA TYR A 23 -7.11 -13.36 -1.48
C TYR A 23 -8.29 -14.30 -1.78
N ASP A 24 -8.75 -14.34 -3.02
CA ASP A 24 -9.88 -15.17 -3.44
C ASP A 24 -9.53 -16.66 -3.44
N ALA A 25 -8.27 -17.02 -3.75
CA ALA A 25 -7.78 -18.40 -3.61
C ALA A 25 -7.81 -18.92 -2.15
N GLN A 26 -7.80 -18.02 -1.17
CA GLN A 26 -7.93 -18.37 0.26
C GLN A 26 -9.38 -18.38 0.74
N LEU A 27 -10.34 -17.93 -0.08
CA LEU A 27 -11.75 -17.93 0.30
C LEU A 27 -12.37 -19.33 0.12
N PRO A 28 -13.31 -19.71 0.99
CA PRO A 28 -14.09 -20.94 0.79
C PRO A 28 -14.87 -20.90 -0.52
N SER A 29 -15.10 -22.08 -1.11
CA SER A 29 -15.92 -22.22 -2.33
C SER A 29 -17.32 -21.61 -2.11
N GLY A 30 -17.75 -20.75 -3.05
CA GLY A 30 -19.04 -20.06 -3.01
C GLY A 30 -19.01 -18.61 -2.51
N TRP A 31 -17.85 -18.11 -2.08
CA TRP A 31 -17.69 -16.68 -1.82
C TRP A 31 -17.50 -15.91 -3.14
N PRO A 32 -18.08 -14.69 -3.26
CA PRO A 32 -17.88 -13.86 -4.44
C PRO A 32 -16.42 -13.39 -4.53
N GLU A 33 -15.86 -13.48 -5.73
CA GLU A 33 -14.54 -12.93 -6.06
C GLU A 33 -14.49 -11.42 -5.78
N ARG A 34 -13.32 -10.93 -5.40
CA ARG A 34 -13.10 -9.53 -5.06
C ARG A 34 -12.13 -8.88 -6.03
N ASP A 35 -12.54 -7.76 -6.61
CA ASP A 35 -11.65 -6.98 -7.46
C ASP A 35 -10.48 -6.39 -6.69
N GLY A 36 -9.32 -6.31 -7.35
CA GLY A 36 -8.12 -5.65 -6.82
C GLY A 36 -8.39 -4.20 -6.41
N GLU A 37 -9.21 -3.47 -7.17
CA GLU A 37 -9.61 -2.11 -6.83
C GLU A 37 -10.47 -2.05 -5.56
N SER A 38 -11.36 -3.02 -5.37
CA SER A 38 -12.18 -3.13 -4.15
C SER A 38 -11.30 -3.40 -2.92
N LEU A 39 -10.27 -4.23 -3.05
CA LEU A 39 -9.30 -4.46 -1.98
C LEU A 39 -8.46 -3.21 -1.70
N LYS A 40 -7.97 -2.52 -2.74
CA LYS A 40 -7.24 -1.25 -2.61
C LYS A 40 -8.07 -0.21 -1.86
N ARG A 41 -9.33 -0.03 -2.26
CA ARG A 41 -10.26 0.93 -1.65
C ARG A 41 -10.50 0.60 -0.18
N LYS A 42 -10.68 -0.68 0.16
CA LYS A 42 -10.85 -1.14 1.54
C LYS A 42 -9.59 -0.90 2.37
N PHE A 43 -8.40 -1.18 1.83
CA PHE A 43 -7.12 -0.94 2.50
C PHE A 43 -6.89 0.56 2.77
N LEU A 44 -7.06 1.42 1.76
CA LEU A 44 -6.94 2.87 1.92
C LEU A 44 -8.01 3.42 2.87
N GLY A 45 -9.22 2.85 2.86
CA GLY A 45 -10.26 3.16 3.83
C GLY A 45 -9.80 2.90 5.26
N LEU A 46 -9.17 1.74 5.53
CA LEU A 46 -8.59 1.42 6.84
C LEU A 46 -7.44 2.35 7.22
N LYS A 47 -6.57 2.71 6.27
CA LYS A 47 -5.47 3.67 6.49
C LYS A 47 -6.01 5.03 6.94
N ASN A 48 -7.06 5.49 6.28
CA ASN A 48 -7.64 6.81 6.48
C ASN A 48 -8.64 6.85 7.64
N LYS A 49 -8.93 5.72 8.31
CA LYS A 49 -9.75 5.72 9.53
C LYS A 49 -9.08 6.63 10.56
N ARG A 50 -9.76 7.74 10.88
CA ARG A 50 -9.38 8.61 11.99
C ARG A 50 -9.57 7.85 13.31
N LYS A 51 -8.79 8.20 14.32
CA LYS A 51 -8.96 7.67 15.68
C LYS A 51 -10.44 7.84 16.07
N PRO A 52 -11.09 6.82 16.65
CA PRO A 52 -12.41 7.03 17.23
C PRO A 52 -12.30 8.13 18.30
N THR A 53 -13.18 9.13 18.23
CA THR A 53 -13.26 10.20 19.22
C THR A 53 -13.74 9.60 20.54
N GLY A 54 -12.81 9.11 21.36
CA GLY A 54 -13.12 8.52 22.66
C GLY A 54 -12.08 7.54 23.19
N ASP A 55 -11.32 6.87 22.30
CA ASP A 55 -10.23 5.96 22.69
C ASP A 55 -8.87 6.55 22.26
N PRO A 56 -7.96 6.88 23.20
CA PRO A 56 -6.63 7.39 22.87
C PRO A 56 -5.76 6.34 22.14
N ASP A 57 -6.06 5.05 22.32
CA ASP A 57 -5.30 3.96 21.73
C ASP A 57 -5.70 3.69 20.28
N CYS A 58 -4.70 3.68 19.40
CA CYS A 58 -4.92 3.36 18.00
C CYS A 58 -5.09 1.84 17.83
N PRO A 59 -6.19 1.36 17.22
CA PRO A 59 -6.41 -0.07 17.03
C PRO A 59 -5.25 -0.76 16.31
N PRO A 60 -4.90 -2.01 16.67
CA PRO A 60 -3.75 -2.71 16.12
C PRO A 60 -3.81 -2.82 14.59
N ASP A 61 -5.01 -3.04 14.03
CA ASP A 61 -5.21 -3.09 12.58
C ASP A 61 -4.87 -1.76 11.89
N VAL A 62 -5.22 -0.63 12.51
CA VAL A 62 -4.93 0.70 11.94
C VAL A 62 -3.44 0.99 12.01
N LYS A 63 -2.76 0.59 13.11
CA LYS A 63 -1.30 0.67 13.23
C LYS A 63 -0.63 -0.16 12.12
N ARG A 64 -1.04 -1.42 11.96
CA ARG A 64 -0.50 -2.34 10.95
C ARG A 64 -0.72 -1.82 9.52
N VAL A 65 -1.91 -1.35 9.19
CA VAL A 65 -2.19 -0.75 7.87
C VAL A 65 -1.28 0.43 7.56
N LYS A 66 -1.04 1.31 8.54
CA LYS A 66 -0.15 2.46 8.36
C LYS A 66 1.31 2.03 8.16
N GLN A 67 1.77 1.02 8.89
CA GLN A 67 3.10 0.44 8.72
C GLN A 67 3.26 -0.17 7.33
N VAL A 68 2.31 -1.01 6.90
CA VAL A 68 2.31 -1.62 5.57
C VAL A 68 2.28 -0.56 4.48
N PHE A 69 1.48 0.49 4.64
CA PHE A 69 1.47 1.61 3.69
C PHE A 69 2.83 2.31 3.59
N CYS A 70 3.50 2.54 4.73
CA CYS A 70 4.85 3.11 4.75
C CYS A 70 5.88 2.19 4.07
N MET A 71 5.76 0.87 4.23
CA MET A 71 6.60 -0.11 3.52
C MET A 71 6.38 -0.08 2.01
N ILE A 72 5.13 0.07 1.56
CA ILE A 72 4.79 0.23 0.14
C ILE A 72 5.44 1.50 -0.41
N GLU A 73 5.28 2.64 0.29
CA GLU A 73 5.89 3.91 -0.11
C GLU A 73 7.42 3.83 -0.14
N ALA A 74 8.04 3.22 0.86
CA ALA A 74 9.49 3.05 0.91
C ALA A 74 10.01 2.21 -0.27
N ARG A 75 9.32 1.11 -0.60
CA ARG A 75 9.69 0.26 -1.76
C ARG A 75 9.61 1.03 -3.07
N CYS A 76 8.60 1.89 -3.22
CA CYS A 76 8.44 2.72 -4.41
C CYS A 76 9.44 3.87 -4.44
N ALA A 77 9.70 4.51 -3.31
CA ALA A 77 10.70 5.57 -3.17
C ALA A 77 12.11 5.08 -3.52
N VAL A 78 12.49 3.86 -3.11
CA VAL A 78 13.77 3.24 -3.49
C VAL A 78 13.87 3.04 -5.00
N THR A 79 12.75 2.79 -5.68
CA THR A 79 12.73 2.66 -7.15
C THR A 79 12.86 4.02 -7.84
N THR A 80 12.40 5.11 -7.21
CA THR A 80 12.50 6.48 -7.77
C THR A 80 13.81 7.21 -7.47
N LEU A 81 14.66 6.69 -6.57
CA LEU A 81 15.97 7.28 -6.24
C LEU A 81 17.11 6.74 -7.10
N HIS A 82 16.82 5.95 -8.15
CA HIS A 82 17.83 5.40 -9.06
C HIS A 82 17.82 6.07 -10.45
N ASP A 83 17.25 7.26 -10.58
CA ASP A 83 17.41 8.08 -11.78
C ASP A 83 17.64 9.55 -11.36
N ASN A 84 18.79 10.08 -11.77
CA ASN A 84 19.26 11.47 -11.67
C ASN A 84 20.26 11.85 -10.54
N ASP A 85 21.35 11.09 -10.39
CA ASP A 85 22.67 11.68 -10.15
C ASP A 85 23.30 12.02 -11.51
N SER A 86 22.81 13.10 -12.15
CA SER A 86 23.57 13.78 -13.21
C SER A 86 23.80 15.19 -12.73
N ASP A 87 24.98 15.37 -12.13
CA ASP A 87 25.59 16.63 -11.77
C ASP A 87 25.77 17.46 -13.06
N GLU A 88 24.92 18.47 -13.27
CA GLU A 88 25.21 19.59 -14.18
C GLU A 88 25.11 20.86 -13.34
N ALA A 89 26.26 21.22 -12.77
CA ALA A 89 26.52 22.54 -12.25
C ALA A 89 26.64 23.51 -13.45
N GLU A 90 25.54 24.19 -13.78
CA GLU A 90 25.57 25.33 -14.69
C GLU A 90 26.33 26.49 -14.00
N PRO A 91 27.44 26.98 -14.59
CA PRO A 91 28.16 28.12 -14.05
C PRO A 91 27.40 29.42 -14.31
N ASP A 92 27.46 30.30 -13.32
CA ASP A 92 27.06 31.70 -13.33
C ASP A 92 27.80 32.46 -14.44
N GLU A 93 27.07 33.07 -15.39
CA GLU A 93 27.62 34.10 -16.28
C GLU A 93 26.75 35.36 -16.29
N GLU A 94 27.49 36.48 -16.25
CA GLU A 94 27.22 37.87 -15.86
C GLU A 94 26.21 38.65 -16.72
#